data_AF-A0A1E4FWV0-F1
#
_entry.id   AF-A0A1E4FWV0-F1
#
_cell.length_a   1.000
_cell.length_b   1.000
_cell.length_c   1.000
_cell.angle_alpha   90.00
_cell.angle_beta   90.00
_cell.angle_gamma   90.00
#
_symmetry.space_group_name_H-M   'P 1'
#
loop_
_entity.id
_entity.type
_entity.pdbx_description
1 polymer ?
#
loop_
_entity_poly.entity_id
_entity_poly.type
_entity_poly.pdbx_seq_one_letter_code
_entity_poly.pdbx_strand_id
1 'polypeptide(L)'
;MVLTHPHYPSVQLSDVQLKQLTRDSRVFIEHCFAIHTIEEVPLEEFAKSIRFTGPDQVILSTDFGQVHSDPTPDGSIRFGMLMKQLLGDTYAMPDLLQMMSHNGRRVMALQ
;
A
#
# COMPACT_ATOMS: atom_id res chain seq x y z
N MET A 1 -12.43 7.99 0.22
CA MET A 1 -12.07 7.69 -1.18
C MET A 1 -10.75 6.96 -1.18
N VAL A 2 -10.61 5.90 -1.97
CA VAL A 2 -9.35 5.16 -2.11
C VAL A 2 -8.79 5.42 -3.50
N LEU A 3 -7.52 5.81 -3.57
CA LEU A 3 -6.74 5.87 -4.80
C LEU A 3 -6.18 4.48 -5.04
N THR A 4 -6.94 3.67 -5.78
CA THR A 4 -6.54 2.30 -6.10
C THR A 4 -5.44 2.31 -7.13
N HIS A 5 -4.41 1.49 -6.96
CA HIS A 5 -3.39 1.26 -7.98
C HIS A 5 -2.69 2.54 -8.53
N PRO A 6 -2.25 3.51 -7.70
CA PRO A 6 -1.77 4.82 -8.16
C PRO A 6 -0.44 4.77 -8.94
N HIS A 7 0.38 3.73 -8.71
CA HIS A 7 1.63 3.50 -9.44
C HIS A 7 1.44 2.72 -10.74
N TYR A 8 0.22 2.31 -11.07
CA TYR A 8 -0.04 1.57 -12.31
C TYR A 8 0.44 2.41 -13.51
N PRO A 9 1.15 1.83 -14.51
CA PRO A 9 1.85 2.61 -15.54
C PRO A 9 0.98 3.59 -16.33
N SER A 10 -0.31 3.29 -16.53
CA SER A 10 -1.23 4.18 -17.25
C SER A 10 -1.71 5.39 -16.43
N VAL A 11 -1.62 5.34 -15.10
CA VAL A 11 -2.00 6.43 -14.19
C VAL A 11 -0.77 7.18 -13.70
N GLN A 12 0.21 6.43 -13.17
CA GLN A 12 1.54 6.89 -12.76
C GLN A 12 1.53 8.20 -11.94
N LEU A 13 0.73 8.26 -10.87
CA LEU A 13 0.74 9.41 -9.97
C LEU A 13 2.11 9.56 -9.29
N SER A 14 2.65 10.77 -9.31
CA SER A 14 3.88 11.09 -8.58
C SER A 14 3.63 11.18 -7.07
N ASP A 15 4.67 10.95 -6.27
CA ASP A 15 4.61 11.09 -4.81
C ASP A 15 4.15 12.49 -4.36
N VAL A 16 4.50 13.53 -5.13
CA VAL A 16 4.05 14.91 -4.90
C VAL A 16 2.53 15.03 -5.07
N GLN A 17 1.96 14.44 -6.13
CA GLN A 17 0.52 14.41 -6.34
C GLN A 17 -0.19 13.60 -5.26
N LEU A 18 0.37 12.44 -4.89
CA LEU A 18 -0.17 11.62 -3.81
C LEU A 18 -0.20 12.40 -2.49
N LYS A 19 0.90 13.07 -2.12
CA LYS A 19 0.96 13.91 -0.92
C LYS A 19 -0.07 15.04 -0.96
N GLN A 20 -0.26 15.66 -2.12
CA GLN A 20 -1.25 16.72 -2.32
C GLN A 20 -2.68 16.20 -2.11
N LEU A 21 -3.00 15.03 -2.68
CA LEU A 21 -4.32 14.41 -2.57
C LEU A 21 -4.61 13.98 -1.12
N THR A 22 -3.61 13.47 -0.41
CA THR A 22 -3.76 13.09 1.01
C THR A 22 -3.96 14.27 1.96
N ARG A 23 -3.89 15.53 1.49
CA ARG A 23 -4.30 16.67 2.33
C ARG A 23 -5.78 16.60 2.73
N ASP A 24 -6.61 15.94 1.94
CA ASP A 24 -7.95 15.53 2.38
C ASP A 24 -7.85 14.24 3.19
N SER A 25 -8.19 14.30 4.48
CA SER A 25 -8.10 13.19 5.44
C SER A 25 -8.96 11.97 5.08
N ARG A 26 -9.86 12.10 4.10
CA ARG A 26 -10.73 11.03 3.61
C ARG A 26 -10.13 10.29 2.41
N VAL A 27 -8.99 10.74 1.90
CA VAL A 27 -8.30 10.13 0.75
C VAL A 27 -7.25 9.16 1.26
N PHE A 28 -7.28 7.93 0.77
CA PHE A 28 -6.29 6.90 1.12
C PHE A 28 -5.58 6.41 -0.13
N ILE A 29 -4.28 6.20 -0.03
CA ILE A 29 -3.41 5.65 -1.07
C ILE A 29 -3.35 4.14 -0.88
N GLU A 30 -3.63 3.38 -1.92
CA GLU A 30 -3.40 1.95 -1.92
C GLU A 30 -2.04 1.61 -2.55
N HIS A 31 -1.22 0.80 -1.90
CA HIS A 31 -0.13 0.07 -2.54
C HIS A 31 -0.49 -1.41 -2.60
N CYS A 32 -0.82 -1.85 -3.81
CA CYS A 32 -1.29 -3.20 -4.07
C CYS A 32 -0.15 -4.10 -4.58
N PHE A 33 0.01 -5.27 -3.96
CA PHE A 33 1.07 -6.22 -4.29
C PHE A 33 0.93 -6.82 -5.69
N ALA A 34 -0.29 -6.96 -6.22
CA ALA A 34 -0.50 -7.45 -7.58
C ALA A 34 0.19 -6.59 -8.64
N ILE A 35 0.28 -5.27 -8.46
CA ILE A 35 1.03 -4.40 -9.38
C ILE A 35 2.50 -4.79 -9.41
N HIS A 36 3.09 -5.14 -8.27
CA HIS A 36 4.48 -5.57 -8.24
C HIS A 36 4.68 -6.87 -9.03
N THR A 37 3.75 -7.81 -8.92
CA THR A 37 3.89 -9.13 -9.56
C THR A 37 3.46 -9.16 -11.03
N ILE A 38 2.53 -8.29 -11.45
CA ILE A 38 1.94 -8.30 -12.80
C ILE A 38 2.56 -7.21 -13.68
N GLU A 39 2.68 -6.00 -13.13
CA GLU A 39 3.17 -4.81 -13.85
C GLU A 39 4.65 -4.51 -13.56
N GLU A 40 5.31 -5.39 -12.81
CA GLU A 40 6.73 -5.33 -12.48
C GLU A 40 7.17 -4.03 -11.77
N VAL A 41 6.24 -3.33 -11.10
CA VAL A 41 6.60 -2.13 -10.33
C VAL A 41 7.39 -2.54 -9.09
N PRO A 42 8.61 -2.02 -8.86
CA PRO A 42 9.42 -2.42 -7.72
C PRO A 42 8.79 -2.04 -6.38
N LEU A 43 8.93 -2.90 -5.36
CA LEU A 43 8.44 -2.60 -4.01
C LEU A 43 9.17 -1.42 -3.37
N GLU A 44 10.37 -1.12 -3.84
CA GLU A 44 11.17 0.04 -3.46
C GLU A 44 10.43 1.34 -3.79
N GLU A 45 9.67 1.40 -4.89
CA GLU A 45 8.84 2.57 -5.22
C GLU A 45 7.68 2.71 -4.23
N PHE A 46 7.09 1.60 -3.77
CA PHE A 46 6.06 1.65 -2.73
C PHE A 46 6.67 2.17 -1.43
N ALA A 47 7.81 1.62 -1.01
CA ALA A 47 8.49 2.02 0.20
C ALA A 47 8.91 3.50 0.16
N LYS A 48 9.41 3.98 -0.98
CA LYS A 48 9.74 5.38 -1.22
C LYS A 48 8.50 6.29 -1.12
N SER A 49 7.40 5.90 -1.76
CA SER A 49 6.15 6.65 -1.69
C SER A 49 5.61 6.75 -0.27
N ILE A 50 5.59 5.63 0.47
CA ILE A 50 5.14 5.58 1.86
C ILE A 50 5.98 6.48 2.76
N ARG A 51 7.32 6.47 2.60
CA ARG A 51 8.21 7.39 3.34
C ARG A 51 7.89 8.86 3.05
N PHE A 52 7.47 9.18 1.83
CA PHE A 52 7.13 10.54 1.42
C PHE A 52 5.74 10.97 1.94
N THR A 53 4.75 10.09 1.84
CA THR A 53 3.34 10.40 2.18
C THR A 53 3.06 10.23 3.66
N GLY A 54 3.75 9.30 4.32
CA GLY A 54 3.47 8.85 5.68
C GLY A 54 2.47 7.69 5.70
N PRO A 55 2.40 6.93 6.81
CA PRO A 55 1.60 5.70 6.90
C PRO A 55 0.11 5.97 7.16
N ASP A 56 -0.28 7.17 7.60
CA ASP A 56 -1.62 7.41 8.14
C ASP A 56 -2.74 7.17 7.13
N GLN A 57 -2.50 7.52 5.87
CA GLN A 57 -3.48 7.40 4.80
C GLN A 57 -3.06 6.34 3.76
N VAL A 58 -2.29 5.34 4.17
CA VAL A 58 -1.82 4.26 3.31
C VAL A 58 -2.54 2.95 3.61
N ILE A 59 -2.93 2.22 2.56
CA ILE A 59 -3.47 0.87 2.63
C ILE A 59 -2.55 -0.06 1.87
N LEU A 60 -2.14 -1.16 2.52
CA LEU A 60 -1.42 -2.25 1.89
C LEU A 60 -2.41 -3.36 1.55
N SER A 61 -2.54 -3.69 0.26
CA SER A 61 -3.44 -4.73 -0.24
C SER A 61 -2.67 -5.70 -1.15
N THR A 62 -3.27 -6.85 -1.44
CA THR A 62 -2.64 -7.83 -2.34
C THR A 62 -3.35 -7.99 -3.68
N ASP A 63 -4.66 -7.75 -3.73
CA ASP A 63 -5.53 -8.06 -4.89
C ASP A 63 -5.32 -9.51 -5.40
N PHE A 64 -5.10 -10.44 -4.46
CA PHE A 64 -4.94 -11.86 -4.74
C PHE A 64 -6.28 -12.60 -4.69
N GLY A 65 -6.35 -13.72 -5.41
CA GLY A 65 -7.59 -14.47 -5.67
C GLY A 65 -7.83 -14.78 -7.15
N GLN A 66 -6.91 -14.36 -8.02
CA GLN A 66 -6.86 -14.73 -9.43
C GLN A 66 -6.06 -16.03 -9.62
N VAL A 67 -6.25 -16.72 -10.75
CA VAL A 67 -5.63 -18.03 -11.06
C VAL A 67 -4.10 -18.03 -10.93
N HIS A 68 -3.46 -16.87 -11.11
CA HIS A 68 -2.00 -16.73 -11.10
C HIS A 68 -1.45 -16.05 -9.84
N SER A 69 -2.29 -15.74 -8.84
CA SER A 69 -1.85 -15.13 -7.59
C SER A 69 -1.31 -16.17 -6.60
N ASP A 70 -0.39 -15.75 -5.74
CA ASP A 70 -0.01 -16.55 -4.56
C ASP A 70 -1.28 -16.84 -3.72
N PRO A 71 -1.44 -18.05 -3.16
CA PRO A 71 -2.58 -18.38 -2.33
C PRO A 71 -2.60 -17.55 -1.04
N THR A 72 -3.80 -17.31 -0.53
CA THR A 72 -3.98 -16.78 0.84
C THR A 72 -3.79 -17.94 1.84
N PRO A 73 -3.02 -17.76 2.93
CA PRO A 73 -2.47 -16.51 3.44
C PRO A 73 -1.02 -16.20 3.00
N ASP A 74 -0.35 -17.12 2.30
CA ASP A 74 1.09 -17.05 2.00
C ASP A 74 1.49 -15.75 1.31
N GLY A 75 0.73 -15.33 0.30
CA GLY A 75 0.97 -14.07 -0.41
C GLY A 75 0.90 -12.83 0.49
N SER A 76 -0.07 -12.77 1.40
CA SER A 76 -0.21 -11.66 2.35
C SER A 76 0.91 -11.64 3.39
N ILE A 77 1.34 -12.81 3.87
CA ILE A 77 2.47 -12.93 4.81
C ILE A 77 3.75 -12.47 4.13
N ARG A 78 4.01 -12.94 2.90
CA ARG A 78 5.18 -12.54 2.11
C ARG A 78 5.21 -11.04 1.89
N PHE A 79 4.09 -10.43 1.48
CA PHE A 79 4.03 -8.98 1.28
C PHE A 79 4.33 -8.21 2.56
N GLY A 80 3.72 -8.60 3.69
CA GLY A 80 3.99 -7.99 5.00
C GLY A 80 5.47 -8.10 5.41
N MET A 81 6.11 -9.24 5.17
CA MET A 81 7.54 -9.44 5.47
C MET A 81 8.44 -8.55 4.59
N LEU A 82 8.15 -8.46 3.30
CA LEU A 82 8.92 -7.62 2.37
C LEU A 82 8.77 -6.13 2.72
N MET A 83 7.56 -5.66 3.00
CA MET A 83 7.34 -4.28 3.42
C MET A 83 7.99 -3.99 4.77
N LYS A 84 7.98 -4.94 5.71
CA LYS A 84 8.73 -4.82 6.97
C LYS A 84 10.24 -4.69 6.74
N GLN A 85 10.80 -5.48 5.84
CA GLN A 85 12.21 -5.40 5.49
C GLN A 85 12.55 -4.04 4.87
N LEU A 86 11.70 -3.54 3.96
CA LEU A 86 11.94 -2.29 3.24
C LEU A 86 11.68 -1.04 4.07
N LEU A 87 10.79 -1.07 5.06
CA LEU A 87 10.36 0.09 5.84
C LEU A 87 10.81 0.06 7.31
N GLY A 88 11.39 -1.04 7.79
CA GLY A 88 11.68 -1.26 9.21
C GLY A 88 12.75 -0.32 9.80
N ASP A 89 13.47 0.41 8.96
CA ASP A 89 14.39 1.49 9.36
C ASP A 89 13.66 2.81 9.67
N THR A 90 12.45 2.97 9.13
CA THR A 90 11.67 4.21 9.19
C THR A 90 10.40 4.07 10.04
N TYR A 91 9.77 2.90 10.00
CA TYR A 91 8.47 2.62 10.60
C TYR A 91 8.50 1.37 11.47
N ALA A 92 7.78 1.43 12.59
CA ALA A 92 7.68 0.32 13.53
C ALA A 92 6.56 -0.64 13.11
N MET A 93 6.52 -1.80 13.79
CA MET A 93 5.46 -2.79 13.56
C MET A 93 4.03 -2.22 13.69
N PRO A 94 3.71 -1.34 14.65
CA PRO A 94 2.38 -0.73 14.73
C PRO A 94 2.00 0.07 13.47
N ASP A 95 2.93 0.77 12.83
CA ASP A 95 2.67 1.51 11.59
C ASP A 95 2.35 0.57 10.42
N LEU A 96 3.08 -0.55 10.32
CA LEU A 96 2.80 -1.58 9.32
C LEU A 96 1.42 -2.21 9.53
N LEU A 97 1.07 -2.52 10.78
CA LEU A 97 -0.27 -3.03 11.15
C LEU A 97 -1.36 -1.99 10.88
N GLN A 98 -1.06 -0.71 11.04
CA GLN A 98 -1.97 0.37 10.69
C GLN A 98 -2.27 0.34 9.18
N MET A 99 -1.24 0.28 8.34
CA MET A 99 -1.42 0.26 6.89
C MET A 99 -2.05 -1.04 6.35
N MET A 100 -1.75 -2.20 6.95
CA MET A 100 -2.30 -3.49 6.52
C MET A 100 -3.76 -3.72 6.96
N SER A 101 -4.24 -3.07 8.02
CA SER A 101 -5.54 -3.42 8.62
C SER A 101 -6.35 -2.21 9.07
N HIS A 102 -5.78 -1.34 9.92
CA HIS A 102 -6.55 -0.29 10.58
C HIS A 102 -7.02 0.80 9.60
N ASN A 103 -6.18 1.19 8.63
CA ASN A 103 -6.56 2.19 7.64
C ASN A 103 -7.68 1.69 6.71
N GLY A 104 -7.70 0.39 6.39
CA GLY A 104 -8.82 -0.22 5.67
C GLY A 104 -10.13 -0.12 6.44
N ARG A 105 -10.11 -0.35 7.75
CA ARG A 105 -11.29 -0.16 8.62
C ARG A 105 -11.79 1.30 8.65
N ARG A 106 -10.86 2.25 8.71
CA ARG A 106 -11.18 3.70 8.66
C ARG A 106 -11.88 4.09 7.37
N VAL A 107 -11.45 3.56 6.22
CA VAL A 107 -12.12 3.79 4.93
C VAL A 107 -13.57 3.33 4.95
N MET A 108 -13.87 2.23 5.65
CA MET A 108 -15.22 1.67 5.78
C MET A 108 -16.05 2.28 6.92
N ALA A 109 -15.52 3.29 7.63
CA ALA A 109 -16.13 3.88 8.83
C ALA A 109 -16.43 2.84 9.94
N LEU A 110 -15.65 1.75 10.00
CA LEU A 110 -15.73 0.72 11.02
C LEU A 110 -14.69 1.03 12.10
N GLN A 111 -15.03 1.83 13.11
CA GLN A 111 -14.17 2.00 14.28
C GLN A 111 -14.22 0.71 15.13
#